data_AF-A0A0Q5EYB5-F1
#
_entry.id   AF-A0A0Q5EYB5-F1
#
_cell.length_a   1.000
_cell.length_b   1.000
_cell.length_c   1.000
_cell.angle_alpha   90.00
_cell.angle_beta   90.00
_cell.angle_gamma   90.00
#
_symmetry.space_group_name_H-M   'P 1'
#
loop_
_entity.id
_entity.type
_entity.pdbx_description
1 polymer ?
#
loop_
_entity_poly.entity_id
_entity_poly.type
_entity_poly.pdbx_seq_one_letter_code
_entity_poly.pdbx_strand_id
1 'polypeptide(L)'
;MHTKSLALSFLITLLAIFQANAADKTCAEAIGQKRAEMLVKQCINVSPATRPPCNAANSCALINSEVERGCGLLGDDANTPGYCHFKLTKPETVQGALITGGGIDDYSITVLVNDGRRFSAYCDGNCGDWFTAEDEGEASLLPAMIGKNVKVTVASEPNNERIAGPAADDTLIFVKKIEVVK
;
A
#
# COMPACT_ATOMS: atom_id res chain seq x y z
N MET A 1 63.78 -2.52 -39.47
CA MET A 1 62.50 -3.18 -39.11
C MET A 1 62.60 -3.66 -37.67
N HIS A 2 61.51 -3.49 -36.90
CA HIS A 2 61.31 -3.78 -35.46
C HIS A 2 61.36 -2.58 -34.48
N THR A 3 60.21 -1.89 -34.51
CA THR A 3 59.46 -1.17 -33.45
C THR A 3 59.70 -1.68 -32.02
N LYS A 4 60.13 -0.84 -31.07
CA LYS A 4 59.42 0.15 -30.23
C LYS A 4 58.40 -0.44 -29.23
N SER A 5 58.75 -0.25 -27.93
CA SER A 5 57.96 0.37 -26.85
C SER A 5 56.57 -0.20 -26.52
N LEU A 6 56.32 -0.52 -25.24
CA LEU A 6 55.77 0.42 -24.25
C LEU A 6 55.11 -0.38 -23.11
N ALA A 7 55.48 -0.07 -21.87
CA ALA A 7 54.83 -0.58 -20.67
C ALA A 7 53.36 -0.14 -20.65
N LEU A 8 52.44 -1.10 -20.53
CA LEU A 8 51.01 -0.86 -20.42
C LEU A 8 50.64 -0.87 -18.93
N SER A 9 50.66 0.30 -18.31
CA SER A 9 50.12 0.51 -16.96
C SER A 9 48.61 0.31 -16.97
N PHE A 10 48.15 -0.67 -16.19
CA PHE A 10 46.74 -0.98 -15.95
C PHE A 10 46.11 0.11 -15.08
N LEU A 11 45.32 1.00 -15.69
CA LEU A 11 44.48 1.95 -14.97
C LEU A 11 43.10 1.33 -14.76
N ILE A 12 42.90 0.67 -13.62
CA ILE A 12 41.58 0.16 -13.20
C ILE A 12 40.76 1.37 -12.74
N THR A 13 39.88 1.85 -13.61
CA THR A 13 38.86 2.86 -13.27
C THR A 13 37.79 2.17 -12.44
N LEU A 14 37.75 2.52 -11.15
CA LEU A 14 36.74 2.08 -10.20
C LEU A 14 35.39 2.73 -10.59
N LEU A 15 34.52 1.99 -11.29
CA LEU A 15 33.13 2.39 -11.51
C LEU A 15 32.39 2.24 -10.17
N ALA A 16 32.21 3.34 -9.44
CA ALA A 16 31.29 3.38 -8.32
C ALA A 16 29.86 3.20 -8.88
N ILE A 17 29.31 2.01 -8.70
CA ILE A 17 27.90 1.75 -8.97
C ILE A 17 27.12 2.50 -7.88
N PHE A 18 26.65 3.70 -8.21
CA PHE A 18 25.59 4.34 -7.42
C PHE A 18 24.35 3.47 -7.56
N GLN A 19 24.11 2.60 -6.59
CA GLN A 19 22.79 2.02 -6.40
C GLN A 19 21.87 3.15 -5.94
N ALA A 20 21.29 3.86 -6.91
CA ALA A 20 20.09 4.62 -6.66
C ALA A 20 19.02 3.60 -6.26
N ASN A 21 18.73 3.50 -4.96
CA ASN A 21 17.47 2.94 -4.52
C ASN A 21 16.41 3.69 -5.33
N ALA A 22 15.66 2.97 -6.16
CA ALA A 22 14.54 3.57 -6.87
C ALA A 22 13.63 4.15 -5.79
N ALA A 23 13.64 5.47 -5.62
CA ALA A 23 12.76 6.11 -4.67
C ALA A 23 11.34 5.75 -5.09
N ASP A 24 10.57 5.20 -4.15
CA ASP A 24 9.16 4.94 -4.39
C ASP A 24 8.50 6.19 -4.97
N LYS A 25 7.63 5.99 -5.96
CA LYS A 25 6.86 7.09 -6.54
C LYS A 25 6.19 7.87 -5.40
N THR A 26 6.17 9.19 -5.54
CA THR A 26 5.38 10.02 -4.64
C THR A 26 3.91 9.60 -4.72
N CYS A 27 3.14 9.79 -3.65
CA CYS A 27 1.74 9.41 -3.67
C CYS A 27 0.96 10.21 -4.72
N ALA A 28 1.32 11.47 -4.94
CA ALA A 28 0.76 12.28 -6.02
C ALA A 28 1.00 11.67 -7.41
N GLU A 29 2.21 11.17 -7.70
CA GLU A 29 2.52 10.49 -8.96
C GLU A 29 1.83 9.13 -9.08
N ALA A 30 1.66 8.42 -7.97
CA ALA A 30 1.09 7.09 -7.96
C ALA A 30 -0.44 7.11 -8.17
N ILE A 31 -1.18 7.90 -7.37
CA ILE A 31 -2.66 7.84 -7.35
C ILE A 31 -3.33 9.12 -7.88
N GLY A 32 -2.53 10.10 -8.30
CA GLY A 32 -2.97 11.42 -8.77
C GLY A 32 -3.17 12.42 -7.63
N GLN A 33 -2.91 13.70 -7.92
CA GLN A 33 -2.92 14.81 -6.95
C GLN A 33 -4.17 14.83 -6.06
N LYS A 34 -5.36 14.76 -6.68
CA LYS A 34 -6.64 14.84 -5.95
C LYS A 34 -6.79 13.74 -4.88
N ARG A 35 -6.43 12.50 -5.23
CA ARG A 35 -6.52 11.36 -4.30
C ARG A 35 -5.42 11.42 -3.25
N ALA A 36 -4.21 11.82 -3.63
CA ALA A 36 -3.12 12.01 -2.68
C ALA A 36 -3.48 13.07 -1.62
N GLU A 37 -4.09 14.19 -2.03
CA GLU A 37 -4.58 15.21 -1.09
C GLU A 37 -5.68 14.70 -0.16
N MET A 38 -6.57 13.82 -0.63
CA MET A 38 -7.56 13.17 0.23
C MET A 38 -6.88 12.32 1.31
N LEU A 39 -5.89 11.50 0.93
CA LEU A 39 -5.15 10.66 1.88
C LEU A 39 -4.33 11.51 2.87
N VAL A 40 -3.70 12.58 2.39
CA VAL A 40 -2.96 13.54 3.25
C VAL A 40 -3.91 14.20 4.27
N LYS A 41 -5.11 14.61 3.85
CA LYS A 41 -6.11 15.20 4.77
C LYS A 41 -6.53 14.20 5.85
N GLN A 42 -6.71 12.93 5.50
CA GLN A 42 -6.98 11.88 6.49
C GLN A 42 -5.82 11.74 7.48
N CYS A 43 -4.59 11.69 6.96
CA CYS A 43 -3.37 11.55 7.76
C CYS A 43 -3.19 12.69 8.77
N ILE A 44 -3.33 13.95 8.33
CA ILE A 44 -3.21 15.13 9.22
C ILE A 44 -4.28 15.10 10.32
N ASN A 45 -5.49 14.64 9.99
CA ASN A 45 -6.63 14.65 10.92
C ASN A 45 -6.43 13.65 12.07
N VAL A 46 -5.83 12.47 11.81
CA VAL A 46 -5.66 11.43 12.83
C VAL A 46 -4.26 11.34 13.43
N SER A 47 -3.28 12.03 12.86
CA SER A 47 -1.91 11.96 13.36
C SER A 47 -1.71 12.79 14.64
N PRO A 48 -1.24 12.20 15.74
CA PRO A 48 -0.80 12.94 16.92
C PRO A 48 0.62 13.53 16.79
N ALA A 49 1.36 13.24 15.71
CA ALA A 49 2.75 13.65 15.60
C ALA A 49 2.87 15.14 15.27
N THR A 50 3.88 15.80 15.82
CA THR A 50 4.13 17.24 15.55
C THR A 50 4.70 17.49 14.16
N ARG A 51 5.29 16.46 13.53
CA ARG A 51 5.84 16.48 12.17
C ARG A 51 5.57 15.14 11.48
N PRO A 52 4.31 14.86 11.13
CA PRO A 52 3.95 13.57 10.54
C PRO A 52 4.40 13.48 9.08
N PRO A 53 4.52 12.26 8.51
CA PRO A 53 4.83 12.06 7.10
C PRO A 53 3.63 12.36 6.18
N CYS A 54 2.65 13.16 6.61
CA CYS A 54 1.45 13.50 5.85
C CYS A 54 1.74 14.52 4.74
N ASN A 55 2.41 14.09 3.68
CA ASN A 55 2.76 14.91 2.52
C ASN A 55 2.60 14.09 1.24
N ALA A 56 1.96 14.66 0.21
CA ALA A 56 1.74 13.97 -1.07
C ALA A 56 3.03 13.62 -1.82
N ALA A 57 4.16 14.23 -1.46
CA ALA A 57 5.50 13.89 -1.93
C ALA A 57 6.08 12.60 -1.29
N ASN A 58 5.49 12.10 -0.20
CA ASN A 58 5.85 10.81 0.37
C ASN A 58 5.10 9.65 -0.34
N SER A 59 5.55 8.41 -0.15
CA SER A 59 4.87 7.23 -0.72
C SER A 59 3.47 7.06 -0.12
N CYS A 60 2.52 6.51 -0.88
CA CYS A 60 1.17 6.28 -0.36
C CYS A 60 1.17 5.30 0.82
N ALA A 61 2.08 4.32 0.85
CA ALA A 61 2.25 3.39 1.95
C ALA A 61 2.61 4.12 3.25
N LEU A 62 3.58 5.04 3.21
CA LEU A 62 4.01 5.80 4.39
C LEU A 62 2.92 6.75 4.92
N ILE A 63 2.14 7.37 4.02
CA ILE A 63 1.01 8.21 4.44
C ILE A 63 -0.08 7.32 5.04
N ASN A 64 -0.39 6.18 4.42
CA ASN A 64 -1.41 5.25 4.87
C ASN A 64 -1.09 4.63 6.24
N SER A 65 0.17 4.25 6.48
CA SER A 65 0.58 3.67 7.76
C SER A 65 0.38 4.65 8.91
N GLU A 66 0.60 5.95 8.66
CA GLU A 66 0.32 6.99 9.65
C GLU A 66 -1.18 7.21 9.87
N VAL A 67 -2.00 7.09 8.82
CA VAL A 67 -3.48 7.08 8.96
C VAL A 67 -3.92 5.91 9.84
N GLU A 68 -3.43 4.70 9.57
CA GLU A 68 -3.79 3.49 10.32
C GLU A 68 -3.36 3.57 11.78
N ARG A 69 -2.12 4.03 12.02
CA ARG A 69 -1.61 4.27 13.37
C ARG A 69 -2.47 5.29 14.12
N GLY A 70 -2.82 6.41 13.48
CA GLY A 70 -3.68 7.44 14.07
C GLY A 70 -5.08 6.93 14.37
N CYS A 71 -5.72 6.24 13.42
CA CYS A 71 -7.03 5.61 13.60
C CYS A 71 -7.01 4.58 14.75
N GLY A 72 -5.95 3.78 14.88
CA GLY A 72 -5.79 2.81 15.97
C GLY A 72 -5.70 3.47 17.36
N LEU A 73 -5.18 4.69 17.45
CA LEU A 73 -5.15 5.45 18.71
C LEU A 73 -6.50 6.05 19.07
N LEU A 74 -7.34 6.36 18.09
CA LEU A 74 -8.71 6.86 18.32
C LEU A 74 -9.67 5.73 18.73
N GLY A 75 -9.44 4.50 18.24
CA GLY A 75 -10.27 3.34 18.54
C GLY A 75 -11.73 3.52 18.08
N ASP A 76 -12.66 3.07 18.91
CA ASP A 76 -14.11 3.11 18.64
C ASP A 76 -14.81 4.38 19.18
N ASP A 77 -14.07 5.48 19.41
CA ASP A 77 -14.67 6.74 19.86
C ASP A 77 -15.72 7.24 18.86
N ALA A 78 -16.83 7.81 19.36
CA ALA A 78 -17.93 8.30 18.54
C ALA A 78 -17.52 9.41 17.55
N ASN A 79 -16.42 10.12 17.83
CA ASN A 79 -15.86 11.16 16.98
C ASN A 79 -14.80 10.62 16.01
N THR A 80 -14.52 9.32 16.04
CA THR A 80 -13.57 8.70 15.13
C THR A 80 -14.07 8.87 13.69
N PRO A 81 -13.26 9.44 12.78
CA PRO A 81 -13.68 9.68 11.41
C PRO A 81 -14.10 8.39 10.69
N GLY A 82 -15.12 8.48 9.84
CA GLY A 82 -15.67 7.30 9.15
C GLY A 82 -14.69 6.54 8.25
N TYR A 83 -13.59 7.17 7.79
CA TYR A 83 -12.54 6.49 7.02
C TYR A 83 -11.60 5.63 7.87
N CYS A 84 -11.66 5.73 9.21
CA CYS A 84 -10.99 4.79 10.11
C CYS A 84 -11.76 3.48 10.27
N HIS A 85 -13.05 3.48 9.94
CA HIS A 85 -13.96 2.37 10.16
C HIS A 85 -14.71 2.03 8.87
N PHE A 86 -14.14 1.14 8.06
CA PHE A 86 -14.85 0.66 6.89
C PHE A 86 -15.87 -0.42 7.26
N LYS A 87 -17.10 0.02 7.53
CA LYS A 87 -18.21 -0.87 7.90
C LYS A 87 -19.08 -1.17 6.69
N LEU A 88 -19.31 -2.44 6.43
CA LEU A 88 -20.25 -2.92 5.41
C LEU A 88 -21.42 -3.63 6.10
N THR A 89 -22.64 -3.30 5.72
CA THR A 89 -23.85 -4.03 6.15
C THR A 89 -24.28 -5.09 5.13
N LYS A 90 -23.73 -5.01 3.92
CA LYS A 90 -23.93 -5.94 2.81
C LYS A 90 -22.72 -5.88 1.88
N PRO A 91 -22.50 -6.90 1.03
CA PRO A 91 -21.47 -6.83 0.01
C PRO A 91 -21.63 -5.56 -0.85
N GLU A 92 -20.51 -4.89 -1.12
CA GLU A 92 -20.48 -3.64 -1.87
C GLU A 92 -19.46 -3.74 -3.00
N THR A 93 -19.78 -3.17 -4.17
CA THR A 93 -18.82 -3.01 -5.27
C THR A 93 -18.46 -1.55 -5.42
N VAL A 94 -17.19 -1.23 -5.24
CA VAL A 94 -16.65 0.13 -5.25
C VAL A 94 -15.52 0.27 -6.25
N GLN A 95 -15.17 1.51 -6.58
CA GLN A 95 -14.03 1.84 -7.44
C GLN A 95 -13.09 2.81 -6.73
N GLY A 96 -11.79 2.59 -6.88
CA GLY A 96 -10.77 3.36 -6.21
C GLY A 96 -9.38 3.07 -6.74
N ALA A 97 -8.37 3.66 -6.12
CA ALA A 97 -6.97 3.36 -6.40
C ALA A 97 -6.41 2.39 -5.36
N LEU A 98 -5.64 1.39 -5.81
CA LEU A 98 -4.77 0.61 -4.91
C LEU A 98 -3.68 1.53 -4.37
N ILE A 99 -3.57 1.66 -3.04
CA ILE A 99 -2.58 2.57 -2.42
C ILE A 99 -1.45 1.82 -1.71
N THR A 100 -1.70 0.60 -1.24
CA THR A 100 -0.71 -0.32 -0.68
C THR A 100 -1.33 -1.74 -0.61
N GLY A 101 -0.53 -2.72 -0.21
CA GLY A 101 -0.95 -4.09 0.07
C GLY A 101 0.26 -4.93 0.47
N GLY A 102 -0.01 -6.05 1.12
CA GLY A 102 1.03 -6.97 1.57
C GLY A 102 0.51 -7.95 2.63
N GLY A 103 1.43 -8.71 3.19
CA GLY A 103 1.19 -9.69 4.25
C GLY A 103 2.27 -10.75 4.28
N ILE A 104 2.30 -11.54 5.35
CA ILE A 104 3.20 -12.69 5.48
C ILE A 104 2.47 -13.95 5.03
N ASP A 105 1.51 -14.41 5.85
CA ASP A 105 0.68 -15.57 5.56
C ASP A 105 -0.55 -15.20 4.71
N ASP A 106 -1.16 -14.06 5.04
CA ASP A 106 -2.41 -13.59 4.45
C ASP A 106 -2.23 -12.24 3.77
N TYR A 107 -2.39 -12.21 2.45
CA TYR A 107 -2.26 -10.97 1.70
C TYR A 107 -3.50 -10.10 1.83
N SER A 108 -3.27 -8.80 1.92
CA SER A 108 -4.30 -7.78 1.92
C SER A 108 -3.98 -6.68 0.92
N ILE A 109 -5.02 -5.96 0.52
CA ILE A 109 -4.89 -4.73 -0.26
C ILE A 109 -5.56 -3.59 0.48
N THR A 110 -5.06 -2.38 0.27
CA THR A 110 -5.71 -1.15 0.72
C THR A 110 -6.14 -0.32 -0.49
N VAL A 111 -7.40 0.09 -0.50
CA VAL A 111 -8.00 0.89 -1.57
C VAL A 111 -8.47 2.23 -1.01
N LEU A 112 -8.10 3.31 -1.70
CA LEU A 112 -8.73 4.62 -1.54
C LEU A 112 -9.85 4.75 -2.57
N VAL A 113 -11.09 4.69 -2.10
CA VAL A 113 -12.31 4.77 -2.92
C VAL A 113 -12.47 6.19 -3.47
N ASN A 114 -13.08 6.31 -4.64
CA ASN A 114 -13.34 7.59 -5.30
C ASN A 114 -14.16 8.59 -4.47
N ASP A 115 -14.97 8.08 -3.53
CA ASP A 115 -15.77 8.89 -2.60
C ASP A 115 -14.98 9.31 -1.33
N GLY A 116 -13.73 8.88 -1.20
CA GLY A 116 -12.85 9.17 -0.07
C GLY A 116 -12.92 8.20 1.10
N ARG A 117 -13.76 7.17 1.03
CA ARG A 117 -13.61 6.04 1.95
C ARG A 117 -12.29 5.31 1.68
N ARG A 118 -11.74 4.71 2.73
CA ARG A 118 -10.52 3.91 2.68
C ARG A 118 -10.80 2.59 3.38
N PHE A 119 -10.26 1.50 2.85
CA PHE A 119 -10.37 0.20 3.50
C PHE A 119 -9.20 -0.70 3.15
N SER A 120 -8.88 -1.59 4.08
CA SER A 120 -8.03 -2.75 3.84
C SER A 120 -8.91 -3.99 3.79
N ALA A 121 -8.63 -4.90 2.86
CA ALA A 121 -9.38 -6.14 2.71
C ALA A 121 -8.41 -7.30 2.44
N TYR A 122 -8.67 -8.44 3.10
CA TYR A 122 -7.93 -9.66 2.86
C TYR A 122 -8.28 -10.24 1.49
N CYS A 123 -7.26 -10.74 0.82
CA CYS A 123 -7.38 -11.30 -0.51
C CYS A 123 -8.15 -12.62 -0.52
N ASP A 124 -7.91 -13.52 0.46
CA ASP A 124 -8.58 -14.84 0.55
C ASP A 124 -8.56 -15.57 -0.81
N GLY A 125 -7.41 -15.54 -1.49
CA GLY A 125 -7.21 -16.10 -2.84
C GLY A 125 -7.88 -15.36 -4.01
N ASN A 126 -8.55 -14.22 -3.78
CA ASN A 126 -9.29 -13.47 -4.81
C ASN A 126 -8.53 -12.28 -5.41
N CYS A 127 -7.34 -11.95 -4.89
CA CYS A 127 -6.44 -10.98 -5.53
C CYS A 127 -5.66 -11.64 -6.69
N GLY A 128 -5.15 -10.83 -7.62
CA GLY A 128 -4.25 -11.35 -8.67
C GLY A 128 -2.82 -11.56 -8.17
N ASP A 129 -1.95 -12.01 -9.08
CA ASP A 129 -0.49 -12.14 -8.88
C ASP A 129 0.15 -10.74 -8.80
N TRP A 130 -0.14 -10.02 -7.73
CA TRP A 130 0.16 -8.60 -7.55
C TRP A 130 1.17 -8.34 -6.45
N PHE A 131 1.68 -9.38 -5.82
CA PHE A 131 2.59 -9.29 -4.69
C PHE A 131 3.96 -9.81 -5.08
N THR A 132 5.00 -9.21 -4.53
CA THR A 132 6.37 -9.71 -4.60
C THR A 132 6.78 -10.15 -3.21
N ALA A 133 7.43 -11.31 -3.14
CA ALA A 133 8.08 -11.73 -1.90
C ALA A 133 9.22 -10.77 -1.57
N GLU A 134 9.34 -10.48 -0.29
CA GLU A 134 10.42 -9.76 0.35
C GLU A 134 11.19 -10.72 1.28
N ASP A 135 12.04 -10.17 2.13
CA ASP A 135 12.77 -10.96 3.12
C ASP A 135 11.81 -11.51 4.20
N GLU A 136 12.22 -12.59 4.87
CA GLU A 136 11.49 -13.18 6.01
C GLU A 136 10.04 -13.65 5.70
N GLY A 137 9.71 -13.84 4.43
CA GLY A 137 8.39 -14.31 4.00
C GLY A 137 7.32 -13.22 3.96
N GLU A 138 7.69 -11.96 4.20
CA GLU A 138 6.83 -10.81 3.92
C GLU A 138 6.62 -10.69 2.40
N ALA A 139 5.45 -10.20 2.01
CA ALA A 139 5.18 -9.84 0.63
C ALA A 139 4.57 -8.44 0.59
N SER A 140 4.95 -7.66 -0.42
CA SER A 140 4.39 -6.34 -0.68
C SER A 140 3.76 -6.26 -2.05
N LEU A 141 2.83 -5.32 -2.21
CA LEU A 141 2.21 -5.05 -3.49
C LEU A 141 3.25 -4.57 -4.51
N LEU A 142 3.27 -5.16 -5.70
CA LEU A 142 4.15 -4.77 -6.80
C LEU A 142 4.06 -3.25 -7.05
N PRO A 143 5.19 -2.55 -7.25
CA PRO A 143 5.19 -1.11 -7.53
C PRO A 143 4.33 -0.71 -8.75
N ALA A 144 4.16 -1.61 -9.72
CA ALA A 144 3.31 -1.41 -10.89
C ALA A 144 1.80 -1.43 -10.59
N MET A 145 1.40 -1.97 -9.44
CA MET A 145 0.01 -2.08 -9.00
C MET A 145 -0.42 -0.90 -8.14
N ILE A 146 0.51 -0.23 -7.46
CA ILE A 146 0.24 1.02 -6.73
C ILE A 146 -0.26 2.07 -7.74
N GLY A 147 -1.42 2.67 -7.45
CA GLY A 147 -2.06 3.64 -8.32
C GLY A 147 -3.04 3.06 -9.33
N LYS A 148 -3.07 1.74 -9.54
CA LYS A 148 -4.04 1.13 -10.46
C LYS A 148 -5.45 1.38 -9.97
N ASN A 149 -6.30 1.87 -10.88
CA ASN A 149 -7.73 1.94 -10.64
C ASN A 149 -8.28 0.52 -10.62
N VAL A 150 -9.01 0.18 -9.57
CA VAL A 150 -9.63 -1.13 -9.41
C VAL A 150 -11.13 -0.98 -9.19
N LYS A 151 -11.87 -1.95 -9.69
CA LYS A 151 -13.25 -2.21 -9.30
C LYS A 151 -13.23 -3.45 -8.43
N VAL A 152 -13.70 -3.31 -7.20
CA VAL A 152 -13.56 -4.33 -6.16
C VAL A 152 -14.90 -4.55 -5.48
N THR A 153 -15.29 -5.82 -5.39
CA THR A 153 -16.40 -6.28 -4.58
C THR A 153 -15.83 -6.80 -3.27
N VAL A 154 -16.32 -6.24 -2.16
CA VAL A 154 -15.93 -6.63 -0.79
C VAL A 154 -17.14 -7.06 0.00
N ALA A 155 -16.92 -7.92 1.00
CA ALA A 155 -17.92 -8.29 1.99
C ALA A 155 -17.31 -8.32 3.39
N SER A 156 -18.14 -8.07 4.39
CA SER A 156 -17.80 -8.22 5.80
C SER A 156 -18.29 -9.60 6.25
N GLU A 157 -17.38 -10.46 6.69
CA GLU A 157 -17.65 -11.86 7.03
C GLU A 157 -16.86 -12.25 8.30
N PRO A 158 -17.33 -13.22 9.11
CA PRO A 158 -16.53 -13.76 10.21
C PRO A 158 -15.27 -14.43 9.68
N ASN A 159 -14.15 -14.35 10.39
CA ASN A 159 -12.87 -14.89 9.96
C ASN A 159 -12.98 -16.38 9.62
N ASN A 160 -13.66 -17.17 10.46
CA ASN A 160 -13.80 -18.63 10.31
C ASN A 160 -12.44 -19.32 10.08
N GLU A 161 -11.42 -18.90 10.83
CA GLU A 161 -10.05 -19.45 10.78
C GLU A 161 -9.36 -19.27 9.40
N ARG A 162 -9.85 -18.37 8.54
CA ARG A 162 -9.24 -18.08 7.23
C ARG A 162 -7.93 -17.31 7.35
N ILE A 163 -7.89 -16.33 8.25
CA ILE A 163 -6.79 -15.40 8.46
C ILE A 163 -6.09 -15.73 9.77
N ALA A 164 -4.76 -15.83 9.73
CA ALA A 164 -3.93 -16.06 10.90
C ALA A 164 -3.91 -14.84 11.83
N GLY A 165 -4.13 -15.06 13.13
CA GLY A 165 -4.10 -14.04 14.17
C GLY A 165 -5.48 -13.71 14.76
N PRO A 166 -6.44 -13.17 13.98
CA PRO A 166 -7.80 -12.89 14.46
C PRO A 166 -8.56 -14.14 14.92
N ALA A 167 -9.50 -13.97 15.87
CA ALA A 167 -10.40 -15.02 16.32
C ALA A 167 -11.36 -15.47 15.21
N ALA A 168 -11.95 -16.66 15.35
CA ALA A 168 -12.85 -17.21 14.33
C ALA A 168 -14.12 -16.36 14.10
N ASP A 169 -14.62 -15.69 15.14
CA ASP A 169 -15.80 -14.83 15.11
C ASP A 169 -15.49 -13.35 14.82
N ASP A 170 -14.20 -12.98 14.71
CA ASP A 170 -13.81 -11.63 14.30
C ASP A 170 -14.36 -11.31 12.92
N THR A 171 -15.01 -10.15 12.78
CA THR A 171 -15.57 -9.72 11.50
C THR A 171 -14.51 -8.98 10.69
N LEU A 172 -14.12 -9.54 9.55
CA LEU A 172 -13.09 -9.01 8.67
C LEU A 172 -13.67 -8.64 7.29
N ILE A 173 -12.95 -7.80 6.55
CA ILE A 173 -13.32 -7.43 5.17
C ILE A 173 -12.55 -8.31 4.19
N PHE A 174 -13.28 -8.98 3.32
CA PHE A 174 -12.72 -9.89 2.32
C PHE A 174 -13.00 -9.39 0.91
N VAL A 175 -11.99 -9.49 0.05
CA VAL A 175 -12.15 -9.33 -1.39
C VAL A 175 -12.96 -10.52 -1.91
N LYS A 176 -14.08 -10.25 -2.56
CA LYS A 176 -14.90 -11.29 -3.24
C LYS A 176 -14.65 -11.32 -4.74
N LYS A 177 -14.24 -10.17 -5.30
CA LYS A 177 -13.81 -10.03 -6.69
C LYS A 177 -13.03 -8.73 -6.83
N ILE A 178 -11.96 -8.73 -7.60
CA ILE A 178 -11.25 -7.50 -7.96
C ILE A 178 -10.74 -7.54 -9.40
N GLU A 179 -10.84 -6.42 -10.10
CA GLU A 179 -10.33 -6.26 -11.45
C GLU A 179 -9.71 -4.86 -11.62
N VAL A 180 -8.59 -4.79 -12.34
CA VAL A 180 -8.00 -3.52 -12.75
C VAL A 180 -8.87 -2.91 -13.85
N VAL A 181 -9.30 -1.67 -13.64
CA VAL A 181 -10.05 -0.89 -14.62
C VAL A 181 -9.07 -0.33 -15.65
N LYS A 182 -9.38 -0.55 -16.93
CA LYS A 182 -8.59 -0.03 -18.06
C LYS A 182 -8.82 1.46 -18.26
#